data_AF-A0A2I0I2L8-F1
#
_entry.id   AF-A0A2I0I2L8-F1
#
_cell.length_a   1.000
_cell.length_b   1.000
_cell.length_c   1.000
_cell.angle_alpha   90.00
_cell.angle_beta   90.00
_cell.angle_gamma   90.00
#
_symmetry.space_group_name_H-M   'P 1'
#
loop_
_entity.id
_entity.type
_entity.pdbx_description
1 polymer ?
#
loop_
_entity_poly.entity_id
_entity_poly.type
_entity_poly.pdbx_seq_one_letter_code
_entity_poly.pdbx_strand_id
1 'polypeptide(L)'
;MESTMKDLRGGATVLDPKSSACGGVEDVYGEDCATEDQLITPWTFSVASGYSLLRDPQHNKGLAFTEKERDAHYLRSLLPPTVISQQLQEKKLMKNIREYQIPLQKYMALMDLQ
;
A
#
# COMPACT_ATOMS: atom_id res chain seq x y z
N MET A 1 34.73 -48.74 -37.10
CA MET A 1 33.51 -48.01 -37.50
C MET A 1 33.58 -46.66 -36.80
N GLU A 2 34.03 -45.68 -37.55
CA GLU A 2 34.16 -44.28 -37.17
C GLU A 2 32.87 -43.55 -37.58
N SER A 3 32.43 -42.57 -36.77
CA SER A 3 31.70 -41.35 -37.15
C SER A 3 30.73 -40.94 -36.02
N THR A 4 31.05 -39.94 -35.21
CA THR A 4 30.93 -38.47 -35.40
C THR A 4 29.76 -37.94 -34.55
N MET A 5 30.13 -37.26 -33.47
CA MET A 5 29.29 -36.40 -32.65
C MET A 5 28.68 -35.30 -33.54
N LYS A 6 27.34 -35.12 -33.48
CA LYS A 6 26.65 -34.05 -34.21
C LYS A 6 25.81 -33.23 -33.24
N ASP A 7 26.23 -31.99 -33.11
CA ASP A 7 25.65 -30.92 -32.32
C ASP A 7 24.27 -30.44 -32.80
N LEU A 8 23.56 -29.84 -31.83
CA LEU A 8 22.64 -28.70 -31.93
C LEU A 8 21.48 -28.75 -32.96
N ARG A 9 20.28 -29.08 -32.47
CA ARG A 9 19.03 -28.47 -32.97
C ARG A 9 17.83 -28.67 -32.02
N GLY A 10 17.22 -27.56 -31.62
CA GLY A 10 15.76 -27.45 -31.56
C GLY A 10 15.14 -27.32 -30.17
N GLY A 11 14.69 -26.10 -29.86
CA GLY A 11 13.80 -25.85 -28.72
C GLY A 11 13.76 -24.40 -28.31
N ALA A 12 13.45 -23.49 -29.25
CA ALA A 12 13.16 -22.10 -28.92
C ALA A 12 11.93 -22.03 -28.01
N THR A 13 12.10 -21.70 -26.73
CA THR A 13 10.99 -21.23 -25.90
C THR A 13 10.74 -19.78 -26.28
N VAL A 14 9.81 -19.61 -27.21
CA VAL A 14 9.19 -18.33 -27.54
C VAL A 14 8.59 -17.78 -26.26
N LEU A 15 9.15 -16.68 -25.76
CA LEU A 15 8.50 -15.86 -24.74
C LEU A 15 7.38 -15.11 -25.45
N ASP A 16 6.14 -15.56 -25.26
CA ASP A 16 4.96 -14.79 -25.69
C ASP A 16 4.80 -13.58 -24.76
N PRO A 17 4.98 -12.33 -25.23
CA PRO A 17 4.71 -11.15 -24.42
C PRO A 17 3.26 -10.74 -24.69
N LYS A 18 2.28 -11.45 -24.11
CA LYS A 18 0.89 -11.04 -24.26
C LYS A 18 0.00 -11.47 -23.10
N SER A 19 0.24 -10.88 -21.93
CA SER A 19 -0.79 -10.77 -20.90
C SER A 19 -0.53 -9.61 -19.94
N SER A 20 -0.16 -8.43 -20.46
CA SER A 20 -0.46 -7.21 -19.71
C SER A 20 -1.94 -6.91 -19.90
N ALA A 21 -2.75 -7.29 -18.92
CA ALA A 21 -4.20 -7.06 -18.88
C ALA A 21 -4.52 -5.60 -18.53
N CYS A 22 -3.97 -4.65 -19.28
CA CYS A 22 -4.37 -3.25 -19.25
C CYS A 22 -5.13 -2.96 -20.55
N GLY A 23 -6.42 -3.30 -20.55
CA GLY A 23 -7.30 -3.12 -21.71
C GLY A 23 -7.67 -1.66 -21.91
N GLY A 24 -6.92 -0.96 -22.77
CA GLY A 24 -7.35 0.23 -23.48
C GLY A 24 -7.78 -0.15 -24.91
N VAL A 25 -8.77 0.56 -25.45
CA VAL A 25 -9.14 0.47 -26.88
C VAL A 25 -8.05 1.23 -27.64
N GLU A 26 -7.33 0.56 -28.54
CA GLU A 26 -6.26 1.16 -29.36
C GLU A 26 -6.82 2.39 -30.08
N ASP A 27 -6.32 3.58 -29.73
CA ASP A 27 -6.80 4.81 -30.34
C ASP A 27 -6.15 5.03 -31.71
N VAL A 28 -6.98 5.42 -32.68
CA VAL A 28 -6.61 5.54 -34.11
C VAL A 28 -5.46 6.52 -34.36
N TYR A 29 -5.12 7.36 -33.37
CA TYR A 29 -4.13 8.42 -33.48
C TYR A 29 -2.72 8.08 -32.96
N GLY A 30 -2.46 6.84 -32.50
CA GLY A 30 -1.10 6.39 -32.20
C GLY A 30 -0.40 7.18 -31.10
N GLU A 31 -1.18 7.77 -30.18
CA GLU A 31 -0.67 8.52 -29.02
C GLU A 31 -0.12 7.57 -27.94
N ASP A 32 -0.51 6.30 -27.97
CA ASP A 32 -0.03 5.25 -27.07
C ASP A 32 1.51 5.07 -27.16
N CYS A 33 2.11 5.14 -28.37
CA CYS A 33 3.56 4.95 -28.56
C CYS A 33 4.42 6.05 -27.93
N ALA A 34 3.88 7.25 -27.71
CA ALA A 34 4.63 8.37 -27.10
C ALA A 34 4.74 8.25 -25.58
N THR A 35 3.95 7.35 -24.96
CA THR A 35 3.89 7.14 -23.51
C THR A 35 4.70 5.91 -23.09
N GLU A 36 5.04 5.01 -24.01
CA GLU A 36 5.78 3.77 -23.73
C GLU A 36 7.22 4.00 -23.22
N ASP A 37 7.86 5.10 -23.63
CA ASP A 37 9.20 5.49 -23.17
C ASP A 37 9.19 6.19 -21.79
N GLN A 38 8.02 6.38 -21.16
CA GLN A 38 7.94 7.00 -19.84
C GLN A 38 8.48 6.04 -18.77
N LEU A 39 9.45 6.51 -18.00
CA LEU A 39 10.01 5.77 -16.87
C LEU A 39 8.93 5.57 -15.80
N ILE A 40 8.36 4.37 -15.74
CA ILE A 40 7.41 3.96 -14.70
C ILE A 40 8.21 3.59 -13.45
N THR A 41 7.75 4.09 -12.30
CA THR A 41 8.26 3.62 -11.01
C THR A 41 7.68 2.23 -10.71
N PRO A 42 8.50 1.19 -10.55
CA PRO A 42 7.99 -0.14 -10.22
C PRO A 42 7.54 -0.14 -8.74
N TRP A 43 6.26 0.12 -8.51
CA TRP A 43 5.67 0.06 -7.17
C TRP A 43 5.73 -1.37 -6.63
N THR A 44 6.39 -1.55 -5.49
CA THR A 44 6.40 -2.83 -4.76
C THR A 44 5.37 -2.79 -3.65
N PHE A 45 4.40 -3.70 -3.69
CA PHE A 45 3.40 -3.85 -2.63
C PHE A 45 3.86 -4.89 -1.61
N SER A 46 3.69 -4.59 -0.33
CA SER A 46 3.96 -5.51 0.77
C SER A 46 2.87 -5.38 1.83
N VAL A 47 2.64 -6.45 2.61
CA VAL A 47 1.64 -6.41 3.69
C VAL A 47 2.18 -5.56 4.84
N ALA A 48 1.50 -4.44 5.10
CA ALA A 48 1.85 -3.56 6.21
C ALA A 48 1.64 -4.28 7.55
N SER A 49 2.68 -4.32 8.38
CA SER A 49 2.67 -4.89 9.72
C SER A 49 3.54 -4.07 10.67
N GLY A 50 3.34 -4.25 11.98
CA GLY A 50 4.07 -3.54 13.02
C GLY A 50 4.01 -2.03 12.86
N TYR A 51 5.17 -1.38 12.94
CA TYR A 51 5.29 0.08 12.79
C TYR A 51 4.88 0.60 11.41
N SER A 52 5.09 -0.16 10.34
CA SER A 52 4.71 0.30 8.99
C SER A 52 3.20 0.51 8.89
N LEU A 53 2.42 -0.35 9.55
CA LEU A 53 0.96 -0.21 9.62
C LEU A 53 0.53 0.98 10.50
N LEU A 54 1.25 1.27 11.58
CA LEU A 54 0.93 2.38 12.48
C LEU A 54 1.35 3.75 11.93
N ARG A 55 2.31 3.79 11.00
CA ARG A 55 2.76 5.04 10.37
C ARG A 55 1.92 5.44 9.16
N ASP A 56 1.20 4.49 8.57
CA ASP A 56 0.33 4.77 7.44
C ASP A 56 -1.03 5.29 7.92
N PRO A 57 -1.36 6.58 7.69
CA PRO A 57 -2.63 7.16 8.16
C PRO A 57 -3.85 6.49 7.53
N GLN A 58 -3.73 5.88 6.35
CA GLN A 58 -4.86 5.22 5.67
C GLN A 58 -5.32 3.94 6.39
N HIS A 59 -4.39 3.25 7.05
CA HIS A 59 -4.64 1.96 7.69
C HIS A 59 -4.55 2.01 9.22
N ASN A 60 -4.06 3.11 9.78
CA ASN A 60 -3.92 3.28 11.22
C ASN A 60 -5.27 3.53 11.90
N LYS A 61 -5.68 2.58 12.76
CA LYS A 61 -6.90 2.67 13.59
C LYS A 61 -6.62 3.15 15.02
N GLY A 62 -5.38 3.49 15.35
CA GLY A 62 -4.93 3.86 16.68
C GLY A 62 -5.28 2.78 17.72
N LEU A 63 -6.02 3.14 18.77
CA LEU A 63 -6.43 2.19 19.82
C LEU A 63 -7.66 1.34 19.43
N ALA A 64 -8.21 1.51 18.22
CA ALA A 64 -9.39 0.80 17.75
C ALA A 64 -9.06 -0.55 17.11
N PHE A 65 -7.77 -0.89 16.99
CA PHE A 65 -7.38 -2.26 16.64
C PHE A 65 -7.90 -3.25 17.68
N THR A 66 -8.63 -4.24 17.21
CA THR A 66 -9.10 -5.38 18.01
C THR A 66 -7.94 -6.28 18.40
N GLU A 67 -8.10 -7.10 19.43
CA GLU A 67 -7.05 -8.02 19.89
C GLU A 67 -6.60 -8.98 18.77
N LYS A 68 -7.54 -9.47 17.97
CA LYS A 68 -7.26 -10.35 16.82
C LYS A 68 -6.41 -9.67 15.76
N GLU A 69 -6.72 -8.41 15.43
CA GLU A 69 -5.92 -7.62 14.48
C GLU A 69 -4.52 -7.32 15.04
N ARG A 70 -4.42 -7.07 16.34
CA ARG A 70 -3.12 -6.81 16.97
C ARG A 70 -2.20 -8.02 16.94
N ASP A 71 -2.76 -9.21 17.15
CA ASP A 71 -2.02 -10.46 17.04
C ASP A 71 -1.63 -10.76 15.57
N ALA A 72 -2.52 -10.52 14.62
CA ALA A 72 -2.27 -10.76 13.19
C ALA A 72 -1.25 -9.80 12.57
N HIS A 73 -1.25 -8.53 12.97
CA HIS A 73 -0.38 -7.49 12.40
C HIS A 73 0.84 -7.18 13.27
N TYR A 74 1.19 -8.04 14.24
CA TYR A 74 2.35 -7.86 15.13
C TYR A 74 2.34 -6.50 15.88
N LEU A 75 1.17 -6.07 16.34
CA LEU A 75 0.99 -4.83 17.11
C LEU A 75 0.95 -5.05 18.63
N ARG A 76 0.99 -6.31 19.07
CA ARG A 76 1.10 -6.64 20.50
C ARG A 76 2.37 -5.99 21.06
N SER A 77 2.28 -5.43 22.27
CA SER A 77 3.27 -4.57 22.94
C SER A 77 3.51 -3.16 22.38
N LEU A 78 3.13 -2.85 21.14
CA LEU A 78 3.26 -1.48 20.60
C LEU A 78 2.16 -0.55 21.11
N LEU A 79 0.99 -1.10 21.39
CA LEU A 79 -0.18 -0.38 21.88
C LEU A 79 -0.52 -0.82 23.31
N PRO A 80 -1.04 0.10 24.15
CA PRO A 80 -1.63 -0.25 25.43
C PRO A 80 -2.69 -1.34 25.30
N PRO A 81 -2.91 -2.20 26.32
CA PRO A 81 -3.85 -3.33 26.24
C PRO A 81 -5.32 -2.90 26.07
N THR A 82 -5.65 -1.62 26.22
CA THR A 82 -7.00 -1.10 26.06
C THR A 82 -7.39 -1.06 24.57
N VAL A 83 -8.56 -1.61 24.25
CA VAL A 83 -9.23 -1.44 22.96
C VAL A 83 -10.31 -0.37 23.12
N ILE A 84 -10.27 0.66 22.28
CA ILE A 84 -11.20 1.80 22.34
C ILE A 84 -11.94 1.89 21.01
N SER A 85 -13.27 1.91 21.03
CA SER A 85 -14.06 2.08 19.81
C SER A 85 -13.81 3.44 19.14
N GLN A 86 -14.00 3.49 17.82
CA GLN A 86 -13.84 4.72 17.05
C GLN A 86 -14.69 5.88 17.60
N GLN A 87 -15.95 5.62 17.98
CA GLN A 87 -16.83 6.67 18.53
C GLN A 87 -16.28 7.25 19.83
N LEU A 88 -15.63 6.44 20.68
CA LEU A 88 -15.04 6.93 21.93
C LEU A 88 -13.77 7.74 21.67
N GLN A 89 -12.98 7.37 20.67
CA GLN A 89 -11.81 8.15 20.22
C GLN A 89 -12.25 9.52 19.69
N GLU A 90 -13.25 9.55 18.80
CA GLU A 90 -13.81 10.79 18.26
C GLU A 90 -14.35 11.68 19.38
N LYS A 91 -15.10 11.11 20.33
CA LYS A 91 -15.63 11.88 21.48
C LYS A 91 -14.51 12.49 22.33
N LYS A 92 -13.44 11.73 22.59
CA LYS A 92 -12.28 12.21 23.36
C LYS A 92 -11.54 13.32 22.60
N LEU A 93 -11.32 13.13 21.31
CA LEU A 93 -10.66 14.11 20.45
C LEU A 93 -11.47 15.40 20.35
N MET A 94 -12.77 15.32 20.09
CA MET A 94 -13.66 16.48 20.00
C MET A 94 -13.72 17.26 21.31
N LYS A 95 -13.64 16.58 22.46
CA LYS A 95 -13.51 17.25 23.75
C LYS A 95 -12.22 18.07 23.81
N ASN A 96 -11.07 17.48 23.47
CA ASN A 96 -9.78 18.16 23.48
C ASN A 96 -9.76 19.37 22.52
N ILE A 97 -10.31 19.21 21.30
CA ILE A 97 -10.35 20.29 20.30
C ILE A 97 -11.20 21.48 20.79
N ARG A 98 -12.29 21.21 21.49
CA ARG A 98 -13.18 22.25 22.04
C ARG A 98 -12.55 23.00 23.21
N GLU A 99 -11.61 22.38 23.93
CA GLU A 99 -10.90 23.00 25.06
C GLU A 99 -9.82 24.01 24.61
N TYR A 100 -9.30 23.89 23.39
CA TYR A 100 -8.33 24.88 22.88
C TYR A 100 -8.97 26.27 22.73
N GLN A 101 -8.27 27.28 23.24
CA GLN A 101 -8.69 28.68 23.15
C GLN A 101 -8.28 29.32 21.82
N ILE A 102 -7.10 28.95 21.32
CA ILE A 102 -6.50 29.55 20.12
C ILE A 102 -6.95 28.79 18.87
N PRO A 103 -7.53 29.46 17.84
CA PRO A 103 -7.96 28.79 16.61
C PRO A 103 -6.83 28.06 15.87
N LEU A 104 -5.62 28.60 15.87
CA LEU A 104 -4.45 27.95 15.26
C LEU A 104 -4.13 26.59 15.90
N GLN A 105 -4.27 26.46 17.22
CA GLN A 105 -4.06 25.19 17.92
C GLN A 105 -5.10 24.14 17.51
N LYS A 106 -6.35 24.56 17.26
CA LYS A 106 -7.39 23.66 16.73
C LYS A 106 -7.04 23.17 15.33
N TYR A 107 -6.53 24.06 14.49
CA TYR A 107 -6.08 23.71 13.15
C TYR A 107 -4.93 22.71 13.19
N MET A 108 -3.88 22.98 13.99
CA MET A 108 -2.76 22.05 14.15
C MET A 108 -3.22 20.66 14.61
N ALA A 109 -4.07 20.60 15.64
CA ALA A 109 -4.59 19.32 16.14
C ALA A 109 -5.43 18.55 15.12
N LEU A 110 -6.12 19.24 14.21
CA LEU A 110 -6.88 18.61 13.12
C LEU A 110 -5.97 18.14 11.98
N MET A 111 -4.91 18.90 11.66
CA MET A 111 -3.94 18.50 10.64
C MET A 111 -3.09 17.31 11.12
N ASP A 112 -2.73 17.26 12.40
CA ASP A 112 -1.99 16.13 12.98
C ASP A 112 -2.80 14.83 13.01
N LEU A 113 -4.14 14.92 12.92
CA LEU A 113 -5.04 13.76 12.86
C LEU A 113 -5.17 13.18 11.44
N GLN A 114 -5.05 14.03 10.42
CA GLN A 114 -5.30 13.70 9.02
C GLN A 114 -4.18 12.83 8.43
#